data_AF-A0A812YB13-F1
#
_entry.id   AF-A0A812YB13-F1
#
_cell.length_a   1.000
_cell.length_b   1.000
_cell.length_c   1.000
_cell.angle_alpha   90.00
_cell.angle_beta   90.00
_cell.angle_gamma   90.00
#
_symmetry.space_group_name_H-M   'P 1'
#
loop_
_entity.id
_entity.type
_entity.pdbx_description
1 polymer ?
#
loop_
_entity_poly.entity_id
_entity_poly.type
_entity_poly.pdbx_seq_one_letter_code
_entity_poly.pdbx_strand_id
1 'polypeptide(L)'
;FGNSEIRKPGTLLGSSGVMYSSLTCSGATAVDKVTCLALGRKSLESLLGPGGSVLRRSAIKALLMDNVEHVDYFKELSDSELHKVVDLFEETSFPPLGTIVSAGAPAQLIVVVAGKVAIIGSDTEEAQDAATLEKQAVNVLLPGQVHGARSLLNNTPMEY
;
A
#
# COMPACT_ATOMS: atom_id res chain seq x y z
N PHE A 1 5.68 15.21 -12.04
CA PHE A 1 6.95 15.95 -11.90
C PHE A 1 7.01 16.44 -10.46
N GLY A 2 7.73 15.90 -9.49
CA GLY A 2 8.78 14.89 -9.40
C GLY A 2 9.54 15.26 -8.12
N ASN A 3 9.00 14.90 -6.94
CA ASN A 3 9.55 15.29 -5.65
C ASN A 3 10.99 14.74 -5.52
N SER A 4 11.99 15.60 -5.67
CA SER A 4 13.40 15.24 -5.47
C SER A 4 13.75 15.41 -4.01
N GLU A 5 13.73 14.31 -3.27
CA GLU A 5 14.08 14.29 -1.85
C GLU A 5 15.47 13.68 -1.67
N ILE A 6 16.38 14.41 -1.01
CA ILE A 6 17.72 13.92 -0.68
C ILE A 6 17.59 13.00 0.54
N ARG A 7 17.93 11.72 0.38
CA ARG A 7 17.85 10.72 1.44
C ARG A 7 19.15 10.63 2.23
N LYS A 8 19.02 10.36 3.53
CA LYS A 8 20.16 10.23 4.47
C LYS A 8 20.84 8.86 4.30
N PRO A 9 22.11 8.71 4.74
CA PRO A 9 22.75 7.41 4.82
C PRO A 9 21.91 6.42 5.66
N GLY A 10 21.76 5.19 5.19
CA GLY A 10 20.96 4.15 5.83
C GLY A 10 19.48 4.10 5.43
N THR A 11 18.99 5.03 4.61
CA THR A 11 17.63 4.96 4.07
C THR A 11 17.50 3.80 3.07
N LEU A 12 16.48 2.96 3.26
CA LEU A 12 16.11 1.91 2.31
C LEU A 12 15.29 2.50 1.16
N LEU A 13 15.67 2.17 -0.07
CA LEU A 13 14.95 2.57 -1.28
C LEU A 13 14.26 1.36 -1.88
N GLY A 14 12.98 1.51 -2.27
CA GLY A 14 12.26 0.47 -3.01
C GLY A 14 11.84 -0.76 -2.20
N SER A 15 11.76 -0.67 -0.87
CA SER A 15 11.28 -1.74 0.02
C SER A 15 9.92 -2.32 -0.43
N SER A 16 8.99 -1.47 -0.89
CA SER A 16 7.70 -1.90 -1.43
C SER A 16 7.81 -2.55 -2.83
N GLY A 17 8.70 -2.03 -3.71
CA GLY A 17 8.88 -2.54 -5.07
C GLY A 17 9.55 -3.92 -5.12
N VAL A 18 10.41 -4.22 -4.14
CA VAL A 18 11.01 -5.54 -3.95
C VAL A 18 9.93 -6.60 -3.66
N MET A 19 8.88 -6.27 -2.91
CA MET A 19 7.83 -7.21 -2.48
C MET A 19 6.63 -7.30 -3.44
N TYR A 20 6.14 -6.19 -3.99
CA TYR A 20 4.87 -6.17 -4.73
C TYR A 20 4.98 -6.03 -6.26
N SER A 21 6.19 -6.16 -6.83
CA SER A 21 6.46 -6.07 -8.28
C SER A 21 5.94 -4.77 -8.89
N SER A 22 5.80 -3.73 -8.07
CA SER A 22 5.41 -2.42 -8.54
C SER A 22 6.63 -1.77 -9.19
N LEU A 23 6.43 -1.19 -10.38
CA LEU A 23 7.45 -0.41 -11.10
C LEU A 23 7.70 0.98 -10.44
N THR A 24 7.28 1.17 -9.20
CA THR A 24 7.24 2.48 -8.56
C THR A 24 8.54 2.74 -7.81
N CYS A 25 9.58 3.05 -8.56
CA CYS A 25 10.66 3.91 -8.07
C CYS A 25 10.98 4.91 -9.19
N SER A 26 10.64 6.18 -8.96
CA SER A 26 11.31 7.29 -9.63
C SER A 26 12.81 7.03 -9.55
N GLY A 27 13.53 7.07 -10.69
CA GLY A 27 14.94 6.71 -10.74
C GLY A 27 15.77 7.43 -9.67
N ALA A 28 16.64 6.70 -8.98
CA ALA A 28 17.55 7.28 -8.00
C ALA A 28 18.90 7.58 -8.66
N THR A 29 19.37 8.82 -8.54
CA THR A 29 20.67 9.25 -9.03
C THR A 29 21.56 9.64 -7.86
N ALA A 30 22.79 9.14 -7.84
CA ALA A 30 23.76 9.52 -6.82
C ALA A 30 24.16 10.99 -6.97
N VAL A 31 24.09 11.75 -5.86
CA VAL A 31 24.52 13.16 -5.81
C VAL A 31 26.04 13.28 -5.54
N ASP A 32 26.64 12.26 -4.90
CA ASP A 32 28.07 12.15 -4.61
C ASP A 32 28.50 10.67 -4.59
N LYS A 33 29.76 10.35 -4.24
CA LYS A 33 30.28 8.99 -4.09
C LYS A 33 29.50 8.23 -3.01
N VAL A 34 28.63 7.33 -3.44
CA VAL A 34 27.83 6.47 -2.57
C VAL A 34 28.24 5.01 -2.71
N THR A 35 28.10 4.25 -1.64
CA THR A 35 28.17 2.78 -1.65
C THR A 35 26.80 2.24 -1.27
N CYS A 36 26.20 1.44 -2.13
CA CYS A 36 24.85 0.92 -1.95
C CYS A 36 24.87 -0.61 -1.78
N LEU A 37 24.03 -1.12 -0.90
CA LEU A 37 23.70 -2.55 -0.86
C LEU A 37 22.45 -2.77 -1.72
N ALA A 38 22.60 -3.52 -2.82
CA ALA A 38 21.51 -3.80 -3.75
C ALA A 38 21.10 -5.27 -3.64
N LEU A 39 19.80 -5.52 -3.46
CA LEU A 39 19.23 -6.85 -3.38
C LEU A 39 18.16 -7.00 -4.47
N GLY A 40 18.40 -7.91 -5.41
CA GLY A 40 17.46 -8.19 -6.50
C GLY A 40 16.34 -9.14 -6.05
N ARG A 41 15.13 -8.95 -6.59
CA ARG A 41 13.97 -9.80 -6.32
C ARG A 41 14.26 -11.31 -6.48
N LYS A 42 14.92 -11.71 -7.56
CA LYS A 42 15.26 -13.12 -7.82
C LYS A 42 16.20 -13.71 -6.76
N SER A 43 17.17 -12.93 -6.30
CA SER A 43 18.10 -13.33 -5.24
C SER A 43 17.40 -13.46 -3.89
N LEU A 44 16.34 -12.68 -3.69
CA LEU A 44 15.54 -12.67 -2.48
C LEU A 44 14.51 -13.83 -2.44
N GLU A 45 13.85 -14.09 -3.57
CA GLU A 45 12.94 -15.23 -3.75
C GLU A 45 13.66 -16.58 -3.53
N SER A 46 14.92 -16.70 -3.99
CA SER A 46 15.71 -17.92 -3.75
C SER A 46 16.17 -18.09 -2.30
N LEU A 47 16.31 -16.99 -1.55
CA LEU A 47 16.77 -16.98 -0.16
C LEU A 47 15.63 -17.25 0.84
N LEU A 48 14.43 -16.71 0.59
CA LEU A 48 13.33 -16.76 1.55
C LEU A 48 12.49 -18.03 1.49
N GLY A 49 12.55 -18.78 0.38
CA GLY A 49 11.63 -19.88 0.15
C GLY A 49 10.15 -19.46 0.33
N PRO A 50 9.24 -20.38 0.69
CA PRO A 50 7.84 -20.06 1.01
C PRO A 50 7.67 -19.09 2.22
N GLY A 51 8.76 -18.76 2.91
CA GLY A 51 8.80 -17.97 4.15
C GLY A 51 8.89 -16.46 3.96
N GLY A 52 8.37 -15.90 2.86
CA GLY A 52 8.31 -14.45 2.58
C GLY A 52 7.57 -13.59 3.62
N SER A 53 7.09 -14.19 4.72
CA SER A 53 6.32 -13.51 5.77
C SER A 53 7.09 -12.40 6.48
N VAL A 54 8.40 -12.53 6.70
CA VAL A 54 9.17 -11.51 7.45
C VAL A 54 9.31 -10.22 6.64
N LEU A 55 9.65 -10.32 5.35
CA LEU A 55 9.73 -9.13 4.50
C LEU A 55 8.36 -8.57 4.16
N ARG A 56 7.34 -9.42 4.05
CA ARG A 56 5.94 -8.97 3.91
C ARG A 56 5.53 -8.14 5.11
N ARG A 57 5.77 -8.64 6.32
CA ARG A 57 5.52 -7.89 7.56
C ARG A 57 6.27 -6.57 7.58
N SER A 58 7.56 -6.59 7.20
CA SER A 58 8.37 -5.38 7.14
C SER A 58 7.86 -4.37 6.12
N ALA A 59 7.36 -4.82 4.96
CA ALA A 59 6.81 -3.95 3.93
C ALA A 59 5.46 -3.35 4.37
N ILE A 60 4.57 -4.14 4.96
CA ILE A 60 3.30 -3.65 5.53
C ILE A 60 3.60 -2.65 6.65
N LYS A 61 4.53 -2.97 7.56
CA LYS A 61 4.99 -2.05 8.62
C LYS A 61 5.48 -0.73 8.04
N ALA A 62 6.34 -0.76 7.02
CA ALA A 62 6.82 0.44 6.35
C ALA A 62 5.68 1.24 5.68
N LEU A 63 4.71 0.57 5.04
CA LEU A 63 3.54 1.24 4.48
C LEU A 63 2.72 1.95 5.56
N LEU A 64 2.44 1.27 6.68
CA LEU A 64 1.67 1.81 7.80
C LEU A 64 2.38 2.99 8.49
N MET A 65 3.71 2.97 8.59
CA MET A 65 4.48 4.03 9.27
C MET A 65 4.82 5.22 8.36
N ASP A 66 5.16 4.97 7.09
CA ASP A 66 5.72 5.99 6.20
C ASP A 66 4.71 6.62 5.24
N ASN A 67 3.61 5.94 4.88
CA ASN A 67 2.78 6.33 3.72
C ASN A 67 1.30 6.56 4.03
N VAL A 68 0.82 6.27 5.24
CA VAL A 68 -0.59 6.49 5.54
C VAL A 68 -0.85 7.92 6.00
N GLU A 69 -1.06 8.81 5.04
CA GLU A 69 -1.72 10.08 5.31
C GLU A 69 -3.06 9.80 6.01
N HIS A 70 -3.30 10.48 7.14
CA HIS A 70 -4.53 10.38 7.96
C HIS A 70 -4.68 9.18 8.90
N VAL A 71 -3.61 8.41 9.13
CA VAL A 71 -3.60 7.36 10.16
C VAL A 71 -2.40 7.51 11.09
N ASP A 72 -2.44 8.51 11.97
CA ASP A 72 -1.39 8.71 12.96
C ASP A 72 -1.46 7.70 14.12
N TYR A 73 -2.60 7.03 14.32
CA TYR A 73 -2.79 6.08 15.42
C TYR A 73 -1.91 4.82 15.30
N PHE A 74 -1.46 4.41 14.11
CA PHE A 74 -0.49 3.32 14.00
C PHE A 74 0.91 3.70 14.51
N LYS A 75 1.24 5.00 14.57
CA LYS A 75 2.52 5.49 15.12
C LYS A 75 2.54 5.46 16.65
N GLU A 76 1.37 5.41 17.29
CA GLU A 76 1.24 5.32 18.74
C GLU A 76 1.34 3.88 19.26
N LEU A 77 1.23 2.89 18.39
CA LEU A 77 1.36 1.49 18.75
C LEU A 77 2.82 1.14 19.08
N SER A 78 3.01 0.32 20.12
CA SER A 78 4.32 -0.29 20.35
C SER A 78 4.69 -1.23 19.19
N ASP A 79 5.98 -1.49 19.02
CA ASP A 79 6.47 -2.42 18.01
C ASP A 79 5.80 -3.80 18.10
N SER A 80 5.48 -4.25 19.31
CA SER A 80 4.81 -5.54 19.55
C SER A 80 3.34 -5.54 19.13
N GLU A 81 2.64 -4.42 19.28
CA GLU A 81 1.24 -4.25 18.89
C GLU A 81 1.13 -4.07 17.38
N LEU A 82 2.03 -3.27 16.80
CA LEU A 82 2.12 -3.10 15.36
C LEU A 82 2.41 -4.43 14.67
N HIS A 83 3.25 -5.29 15.25
CA HIS A 83 3.50 -6.64 14.72
C HIS A 83 2.23 -7.51 14.71
N LYS A 84 1.42 -7.45 15.78
CA LYS A 84 0.13 -8.16 15.84
C LYS A 84 -0.84 -7.64 14.79
N VAL A 85 -0.91 -6.31 14.59
CA VAL A 85 -1.76 -5.70 13.58
C VAL A 85 -1.33 -6.13 12.18
N VAL A 86 -0.03 -6.11 11.89
CA VAL A 86 0.54 -6.55 10.62
C VAL A 86 0.20 -8.01 10.33
N ASP A 87 0.19 -8.87 11.35
CA ASP A 87 -0.17 -10.29 11.21
C ASP A 87 -1.65 -10.52 10.86
N LEU A 88 -2.54 -9.54 11.10
CA LEU A 88 -3.96 -9.60 10.74
C LEU A 88 -4.24 -9.19 9.28
N PHE A 89 -3.26 -8.63 8.56
CA PHE A 89 -3.45 -8.22 7.18
C PHE A 89 -3.45 -9.41 6.20
N GLU A 90 -4.58 -9.61 5.55
CA GLU A 90 -4.73 -10.54 4.44
C GLU A 90 -4.38 -9.85 3.12
N GLU A 91 -3.66 -10.57 2.25
CA GLU A 91 -3.25 -10.05 0.94
C GLU A 91 -4.12 -10.71 -0.12
N THR A 92 -4.87 -9.89 -0.84
CA THR A 92 -5.84 -10.34 -1.84
C THR A 92 -5.62 -9.55 -3.12
N SER A 93 -5.58 -10.27 -4.25
CA SER A 93 -5.49 -9.66 -5.58
C SER A 93 -6.87 -9.66 -6.24
N PHE A 94 -7.20 -8.56 -6.91
CA PHE A 94 -8.47 -8.40 -7.61
C PHE A 94 -8.22 -8.25 -9.11
N PRO A 95 -9.05 -8.85 -9.98
CA PRO A 95 -8.98 -8.59 -11.42
C PRO A 95 -9.38 -7.14 -11.72
N PRO A 96 -9.03 -6.60 -12.91
CA PRO A 96 -9.51 -5.30 -13.35
C PRO A 96 -11.04 -5.20 -13.26
N LEU A 97 -11.54 -4.05 -12.81
CA LEU A 97 -12.96 -3.79 -12.53
C LEU A 97 -13.58 -4.68 -11.44
N GLY A 98 -12.79 -5.50 -10.74
CA GLY A 98 -13.26 -6.29 -9.62
C GLY A 98 -13.63 -5.41 -8.41
N THR A 99 -14.76 -5.72 -7.79
CA THR A 99 -15.18 -5.07 -6.55
C THR A 99 -14.31 -5.54 -5.38
N ILE A 100 -13.69 -4.58 -4.68
CA ILE A 100 -12.86 -4.85 -3.50
C ILE A 100 -13.72 -4.86 -2.24
N VAL A 101 -14.60 -3.87 -2.11
CA VAL A 101 -15.54 -3.70 -1.00
C VAL A 101 -16.78 -3.01 -1.55
N SER A 102 -17.95 -3.31 -0.98
CA SER A 102 -19.22 -2.68 -1.34
C SER A 102 -19.68 -1.75 -0.22
N ALA A 103 -20.44 -0.71 -0.58
CA ALA A 103 -21.13 0.12 0.38
C ALA A 103 -22.01 -0.73 1.32
N GLY A 104 -21.97 -0.42 2.62
CA GLY A 104 -22.66 -1.18 3.66
C GLY A 104 -21.91 -2.43 4.15
N ALA A 105 -20.76 -2.77 3.57
CA ALA A 105 -19.91 -3.83 4.12
C ALA A 105 -19.43 -3.49 5.55
N PRO A 106 -19.12 -4.51 6.38
CA PRO A 106 -18.54 -4.28 7.70
C PRO A 106 -17.28 -3.41 7.64
N ALA A 107 -17.02 -2.69 8.74
CA ALA A 107 -15.86 -1.82 8.87
C ALA A 107 -14.56 -2.58 8.62
N GLN A 108 -13.77 -2.12 7.65
CA GLN A 108 -12.48 -2.72 7.32
C GLN A 108 -11.50 -1.67 6.80
N LEU A 109 -10.21 -1.95 6.95
CA LEU A 109 -9.13 -1.09 6.46
C LEU A 109 -8.51 -1.73 5.21
N ILE A 110 -8.53 -0.99 4.11
CA ILE A 110 -7.92 -1.40 2.84
C ILE A 110 -6.66 -0.56 2.64
N VAL A 111 -5.54 -1.23 2.33
CA VAL A 111 -4.26 -0.58 1.99
C VAL A 111 -3.90 -0.99 0.57
N VAL A 112 -3.73 -0.02 -0.32
CA VAL A 112 -3.36 -0.30 -1.72
C VAL A 112 -1.86 -0.59 -1.77
N VAL A 113 -1.48 -1.81 -2.12
CA VAL A 113 -0.06 -2.21 -2.21
C VAL A 113 0.49 -2.14 -3.64
N ALA A 114 -0.37 -2.32 -4.64
CA ALA A 114 -0.04 -2.26 -6.06
C ALA A 114 -1.29 -1.91 -6.89
N GLY A 115 -1.10 -1.30 -8.07
CA GLY A 115 -2.19 -0.89 -8.94
C GLY A 115 -2.87 0.41 -8.51
N LYS A 116 -4.10 0.63 -8.99
CA LYS A 116 -4.95 1.77 -8.62
C LYS A 116 -6.32 1.25 -8.18
N VAL A 117 -6.92 1.91 -7.20
CA VAL A 117 -8.28 1.60 -6.73
C VAL A 117 -9.16 2.83 -6.88
N ALA A 118 -10.25 2.73 -7.61
CA ALA A 118 -11.25 3.79 -7.72
C ALA A 118 -12.30 3.63 -6.60
N ILE A 119 -12.56 4.71 -5.86
CA ILE A 119 -13.67 4.80 -4.91
C ILE A 119 -14.87 5.37 -5.67
N ILE A 120 -15.96 4.61 -5.69
CA ILE A 120 -17.14 4.90 -6.48
C ILE A 120 -18.30 5.17 -5.52
N GLY A 121 -19.02 6.27 -5.71
CA GLY A 121 -20.21 6.56 -4.92
C GLY A 121 -21.34 5.57 -5.24
N SER A 122 -22.23 5.33 -4.28
CA SER A 122 -23.35 4.36 -4.38
C SER A 122 -24.24 4.54 -5.62
N ASP A 123 -24.29 5.74 -6.17
CA ASP A 123 -25.23 6.12 -7.24
C ASP A 123 -24.58 6.09 -8.63
N THR A 124 -23.38 5.52 -8.75
CA THR A 124 -22.62 5.49 -10.01
C THR A 124 -22.94 4.23 -10.80
N GLU A 125 -23.22 4.37 -12.10
CA GLU A 125 -23.43 3.22 -13.00
C GLU A 125 -22.16 2.37 -13.15
N GLU A 126 -22.34 1.07 -13.40
CA GLU A 126 -21.23 0.14 -13.65
C GLU A 126 -20.41 0.60 -14.87
N ALA A 127 -19.14 0.95 -14.64
CA ALA A 127 -18.25 1.35 -15.71
C ALA A 127 -17.87 0.16 -16.60
N GLN A 128 -17.93 0.37 -17.91
CA GLN A 128 -17.57 -0.65 -18.91
C GLN A 128 -16.05 -0.80 -19.09
N ASP A 129 -15.26 0.21 -18.71
CA ASP A 129 -13.81 0.21 -18.79
C ASP A 129 -13.14 0.96 -17.63
N ALA A 130 -11.84 0.72 -17.44
CA ALA A 130 -11.07 1.31 -16.35
C ALA A 130 -10.90 2.84 -16.48
N ALA A 131 -10.89 3.37 -17.69
CA ALA A 131 -10.70 4.81 -17.93
C ALA A 131 -11.96 5.62 -17.57
N THR A 132 -13.14 5.02 -17.78
CA THR A 132 -14.44 5.56 -17.40
C THR A 132 -14.60 5.50 -15.88
N LEU A 133 -14.22 4.37 -15.28
CA LEU A 133 -14.21 4.20 -13.82
C LEU A 133 -13.32 5.25 -13.14
N GLU A 134 -12.12 5.49 -13.65
CA GLU A 134 -11.18 6.48 -13.09
C GLU A 134 -11.74 7.92 -13.18
N LYS A 135 -12.56 8.24 -14.19
CA LYS A 135 -13.20 9.56 -14.34
C LYS A 135 -14.44 9.74 -13.47
N GLN A 136 -15.16 8.67 -13.20
CA GLN A 136 -16.35 8.67 -12.34
C GLN A 136 -16.01 8.55 -10.85
N ALA A 137 -14.77 8.16 -10.54
CA ALA A 137 -14.30 7.99 -9.18
C ALA A 137 -14.38 9.28 -8.37
N VAL A 138 -14.94 9.18 -7.16
CA VAL A 138 -14.88 10.24 -6.15
C VAL A 138 -13.43 10.45 -5.74
N ASN A 139 -12.66 9.36 -5.68
CA ASN A 139 -11.24 9.39 -5.41
C ASN A 139 -10.54 8.17 -6.01
N VAL A 140 -9.27 8.30 -6.38
CA VAL A 140 -8.45 7.20 -6.90
C VAL A 140 -7.25 7.01 -5.99
N LEU A 141 -7.19 5.85 -5.35
CA LEU A 141 -6.11 5.46 -4.45
C LEU A 141 -4.96 4.84 -5.23
N LEU A 142 -3.76 5.31 -4.92
CA LEU A 142 -2.47 4.84 -5.42
C LEU A 142 -1.79 3.96 -4.37
N PRO A 143 -0.73 3.22 -4.75
CA PRO A 143 0.03 2.40 -3.80
C PRO A 143 0.53 3.22 -2.61
N GLY A 144 0.29 2.73 -1.40
CA GLY A 144 0.57 3.39 -0.13
C GLY A 144 -0.62 4.11 0.50
N GLN A 145 -1.68 4.37 -0.27
CA GLN A 145 -2.89 5.03 0.26
C GLN A 145 -3.87 4.01 0.84
N VAL A 146 -4.76 4.50 1.72
CA VAL A 146 -5.69 3.67 2.48
C VAL A 146 -7.14 4.10 2.35
N HIS A 147 -8.06 3.16 2.59
CA HIS A 147 -9.50 3.39 2.66
C HIS A 147 -10.12 2.73 3.89
N GLY A 148 -11.19 3.30 4.42
CA GLY A 148 -11.94 2.71 5.53
C GLY A 148 -11.36 2.92 6.93
N ALA A 149 -10.27 3.68 7.06
CA ALA A 149 -9.67 4.02 8.36
C ALA A 149 -10.68 4.61 9.36
N ARG A 150 -11.55 5.53 8.91
CA ARG A 150 -12.60 6.12 9.76
C ARG A 150 -13.71 5.13 10.11
N SER A 151 -14.12 4.30 9.14
CA SER A 151 -15.10 3.23 9.35
C SER A 151 -14.61 2.24 10.40
N LEU A 152 -13.33 1.87 10.35
CA LEU A 152 -12.71 0.99 11.34
C LEU A 152 -12.68 1.62 12.74
N LEU A 153 -12.26 2.89 12.87
CA LEU A 153 -12.21 3.58 14.16
C LEU A 153 -13.58 3.77 14.80
N ASN A 154 -14.58 4.15 14.00
CA ASN A 154 -15.93 4.43 14.50
C ASN A 154 -16.82 3.17 14.53
N ASN A 155 -16.29 2.03 14.06
CA ASN A 155 -17.03 0.80 13.85
C ASN A 155 -18.33 1.01 13.06
N THR A 156 -18.25 1.81 12.00
CA THR A 156 -19.38 2.10 11.10
C THR A 156 -19.19 1.35 9.78
N PRO A 157 -20.27 1.00 9.07
CA PRO A 157 -20.17 0.39 7.75
C PRO A 157 -19.33 1.21 6.77
N MET A 158 -18.83 0.55 5.73
CA MET A 158 -18.13 1.21 4.62
C MET A 158 -19.12 2.07 3.84
N GLU A 159 -18.81 3.36 3.62
CA GLU A 159 -19.73 4.29 2.95
C GLU A 159 -19.78 4.06 1.44
N TYR A 160 -18.64 3.72 0.83
CA TYR A 160 -18.43 3.46 -0.61
C TYR A 160 -17.16 2.63 -0.80
#